data_AF-A0A2V8QHH6-F1
#
_entry.id   AF-A0A2V8QHH6-F1
#
_cell.length_a   1.000
_cell.length_b   1.000
_cell.length_c   1.000
_cell.angle_alpha   90.00
_cell.angle_beta   90.00
_cell.angle_gamma   90.00
#
_symmetry.space_group_name_H-M   'P 1'
#
loop_
_entity.id
_entity.type
_entity.pdbx_description
1 polymer ?
#
loop_
_entity_poly.entity_id
_entity_poly.type
_entity_poly.pdbx_seq_one_letter_code
_entity_poly.pdbx_strand_id
1 'polypeptide(L)'
;MWISELVRPASAYHLPFLRFYLPAVAFPLFFVFCALVWLALTSKGQRGALASWAFGALAGITFVALVFSYFYLWTAAVAWLVSVCALWLVGRRAEWRRVLIVLGVVMVTVAPGMIVYLSLLAKRASTVDSAQALVLTHRPDLFRPSEIAVMIVLAVLIIAAVRRFLTWSDPLVLFTASLALTVLAVFNQQVVTGRSLQPIHYEWFIGNYCALAAIVLTFGLWRRVGRGPLQANKHLLAVAVVALIWGGLEVWLAASINLEVNRQVDDISLVGKRLTQLAESDGTSQAASAGGSIPVVLVEDLRLADRLPTDAPQAILWAPRMLVFPGISEEENRERFFDQLYYLGYDSAKFNRKLDSLDWNFYAGMFPYYRLSRVVSGHSTPIYPEEIREQTKRYLDYSASFTGERAEKSRVSYLVLSASTEPNWTNLDRWYVHDEGERIGSFVLYRVKLKN
;
A
#
# COMPACT_ATOMS: atom_id res chain seq x y z
N MET A 1 -23.20 -17.20 28.48
CA MET A 1 -21.95 -17.30 27.70
C MET A 1 -21.62 -15.92 27.19
N TRP A 2 -20.53 -15.36 27.70
CA TRP A 2 -20.23 -13.94 27.79
C TRP A 2 -19.61 -13.39 26.50
N ILE A 3 -19.86 -12.11 26.21
CA ILE A 3 -19.32 -11.31 25.09
C ILE A 3 -17.77 -11.40 24.98
N SER A 4 -17.09 -11.78 26.07
CA SER A 4 -15.65 -12.03 26.09
C SER A 4 -15.19 -13.21 25.20
N GLU A 5 -16.05 -14.16 24.83
CA GLU A 5 -15.69 -15.24 23.89
C GLU A 5 -15.87 -14.85 22.41
N LEU A 6 -16.67 -13.81 22.12
CA LEU A 6 -16.76 -13.18 20.79
C LEU A 6 -15.57 -12.26 20.52
N VAL A 7 -14.91 -11.79 21.57
CA VAL A 7 -13.65 -11.02 21.50
C VAL A 7 -12.51 -11.94 21.93
N ARG A 8 -12.21 -12.93 21.08
CA ARG A 8 -10.96 -13.71 21.21
C ARG A 8 -9.78 -12.74 21.25
N PRO A 9 -8.70 -13.03 22.02
CA PRO A 9 -7.67 -12.05 22.33
C PRO A 9 -7.16 -11.40 21.06
N ALA A 10 -7.15 -10.06 21.07
CA ALA A 10 -6.65 -9.26 19.99
C ALA A 10 -5.23 -9.73 19.67
N SER A 11 -5.06 -10.32 18.49
CA SER A 11 -3.72 -10.42 17.91
C SER A 11 -3.16 -9.00 17.84
N ALA A 12 -1.84 -8.81 17.97
CA ALA A 12 -1.25 -7.47 17.82
C ALA A 12 -1.59 -6.84 16.45
N TYR A 13 -2.08 -7.65 15.52
CA TYR A 13 -2.49 -7.31 14.16
C TYR A 13 -4.03 -7.20 13.98
N HIS A 14 -4.84 -7.30 15.04
CA HIS A 14 -6.28 -6.96 15.07
C HIS A 14 -6.57 -5.47 14.93
N LEU A 15 -5.54 -4.62 15.03
CA LEU A 15 -5.63 -3.21 14.72
C LEU A 15 -4.83 -2.98 13.42
N PRO A 16 -5.40 -3.28 12.23
CA PRO A 16 -4.72 -3.06 10.95
C PRO A 16 -4.16 -1.64 10.82
N PHE A 17 -4.84 -0.66 11.42
CA PHE A 17 -4.41 0.74 11.40
C PHE A 17 -3.19 1.05 12.28
N LEU A 18 -2.60 0.10 13.02
CA LEU A 18 -1.35 0.28 13.78
C LEU A 18 -0.16 -0.40 13.11
N ARG A 19 -0.32 -1.06 11.95
CA ARG A 19 0.81 -1.69 11.26
C ARG A 19 1.69 -0.60 10.63
N PHE A 20 2.99 -0.66 10.88
CA PHE A 20 4.00 0.35 10.50
C PHE A 20 4.12 0.65 8.99
N TYR A 21 3.43 -0.10 8.13
CA TYR A 21 3.46 0.07 6.67
C TYR A 21 2.06 0.13 6.04
N LEU A 22 0.99 0.26 6.85
CA LEU A 22 -0.36 0.42 6.32
C LEU A 22 -0.71 1.91 6.14
N PRO A 23 -1.21 2.32 4.96
CA PRO A 23 -1.62 3.70 4.68
C PRO A 23 -2.64 4.25 5.68
N ALA A 24 -3.38 3.37 6.35
CA ALA A 24 -4.41 3.70 7.32
C ALA A 24 -3.89 4.53 8.51
N VAL A 25 -2.65 4.33 8.98
CA VAL A 25 -2.09 5.12 10.10
C VAL A 25 -1.93 6.58 9.68
N ALA A 26 -1.39 6.79 8.48
CA ALA A 26 -1.04 8.11 7.97
C ALA A 26 -2.21 8.82 7.29
N PHE A 27 -3.27 8.10 6.93
CA PHE A 27 -4.46 8.64 6.29
C PHE A 27 -5.04 9.89 6.99
N PRO A 28 -5.23 9.92 8.32
CA PRO A 28 -5.73 11.12 9.01
C PRO A 28 -4.82 12.34 8.83
N LEU A 29 -3.51 12.14 8.64
CA LEU A 29 -2.56 13.24 8.44
C LEU A 29 -2.84 14.02 7.16
N PHE A 30 -3.45 13.40 6.13
CA PHE A 30 -3.92 14.13 4.94
C PHE A 30 -4.96 15.19 5.32
N PHE A 31 -5.97 14.84 6.12
CA PHE A 31 -7.00 15.79 6.53
C PHE A 31 -6.49 16.81 7.54
N VAL A 32 -5.54 16.43 8.40
CA VAL A 32 -4.81 17.39 9.26
C VAL A 32 -4.07 18.41 8.40
N PHE A 33 -3.36 17.96 7.36
CA PHE A 33 -2.70 18.84 6.41
C PHE A 33 -3.70 19.81 5.74
N CYS A 34 -4.83 19.31 5.25
CA CYS A 34 -5.88 20.15 4.66
C CYS A 34 -6.42 21.19 5.64
N ALA A 35 -6.66 20.79 6.90
CA ALA A 35 -7.15 21.68 7.95
C ALA A 35 -6.12 22.77 8.32
N LEU A 36 -4.84 22.42 8.39
CA LEU A 36 -3.77 23.38 8.68
C LEU A 36 -3.60 24.40 7.56
N VAL A 37 -3.62 23.97 6.29
CA VAL A 37 -3.60 24.89 5.14
C VAL A 37 -4.83 25.78 5.13
N TRP A 38 -6.02 25.22 5.42
CA TRP A 38 -7.25 26.00 5.56
C TRP A 38 -7.14 27.09 6.64
N LEU A 39 -6.65 26.73 7.84
CA LEU A 39 -6.45 27.67 8.94
C LEU A 39 -5.41 28.74 8.56
N ALA A 40 -4.35 28.36 7.85
CA ALA A 40 -3.34 29.29 7.38
C ALA A 40 -3.91 30.32 6.39
N LEU A 41 -4.79 29.89 5.47
CA LEU A 41 -5.43 30.78 4.49
C LEU A 41 -6.54 31.66 5.09
N THR A 42 -7.24 31.18 6.11
CA THR A 42 -8.43 31.86 6.66
C THR A 42 -8.16 32.70 7.91
N SER A 43 -6.99 32.60 8.53
CA SER A 43 -6.59 33.44 9.68
C SER A 43 -6.60 34.94 9.34
N LYS A 44 -7.19 35.80 10.18
CA LYS A 44 -7.30 37.26 9.96
C LYS A 44 -6.73 38.07 11.13
N GLY A 45 -6.31 39.31 10.85
CA GLY A 45 -5.75 40.26 11.85
C GLY A 45 -4.24 40.10 12.09
N GLN A 46 -3.66 40.96 12.95
CA GLN A 46 -2.22 40.95 13.27
C GLN A 46 -1.78 39.65 13.95
N ARG A 47 -2.54 39.17 14.95
CA ARG A 47 -2.34 37.83 15.54
C ARG A 47 -2.58 36.70 14.53
N GLY A 48 -3.37 36.98 13.49
CA GLY A 48 -3.64 36.06 12.38
C GLY A 48 -2.46 35.87 11.44
N ALA A 49 -1.51 36.81 11.34
CA ALA A 49 -0.31 36.64 10.52
C ALA A 49 0.63 35.59 11.13
N LEU A 50 0.92 35.71 12.43
CA LEU A 50 1.71 34.71 13.17
C LEU A 50 1.03 33.34 13.16
N ALA A 51 -0.30 33.30 13.38
CA ALA A 51 -1.06 32.05 13.29
C ALA A 51 -0.99 31.45 11.89
N SER A 52 -1.11 32.26 10.83
CA SER A 52 -0.99 31.80 9.44
C SER A 52 0.37 31.15 9.16
N TRP A 53 1.45 31.74 9.68
CA TRP A 53 2.80 31.19 9.54
C TRP A 53 2.97 29.89 10.33
N ALA A 54 2.49 29.85 11.57
CA ALA A 54 2.54 28.66 12.42
C ALA A 54 1.77 27.49 11.78
N PHE A 55 0.54 27.74 11.28
CA PHE A 55 -0.24 26.72 10.59
C PHE A 55 0.39 26.28 9.26
N GLY A 56 1.01 27.21 8.51
CA GLY A 56 1.77 26.89 7.30
C GLY A 56 2.97 25.99 7.59
N ALA A 57 3.74 26.28 8.65
CA ALA A 57 4.87 25.46 9.06
C ALA A 57 4.42 24.07 9.54
N LEU A 58 3.36 24.00 10.36
CA LEU A 58 2.79 22.72 10.80
C LEU A 58 2.25 21.90 9.62
N ALA A 59 1.64 22.55 8.61
CA ALA A 59 1.23 21.89 7.38
C ALA A 59 2.44 21.32 6.63
N GLY A 60 3.54 22.07 6.54
CA GLY A 60 4.79 21.57 5.97
C GLY A 60 5.35 20.35 6.70
N ILE A 61 5.37 20.36 8.03
CA ILE A 61 5.81 19.21 8.85
C ILE A 61 4.91 18.00 8.63
N THR A 62 3.59 18.21 8.61
CA THR A 62 2.61 17.14 8.36
C THR A 62 2.78 16.56 6.95
N PHE A 63 3.06 17.41 5.96
CA PHE A 63 3.36 16.98 4.60
C PHE A 63 4.64 16.13 4.54
N VAL A 64 5.71 16.52 5.23
CA VAL A 64 6.94 15.70 5.32
C VAL A 64 6.64 14.34 5.94
N ALA A 65 5.81 14.29 7.00
CA ALA A 65 5.37 13.01 7.57
C ALA A 65 4.63 12.15 6.54
N LEU A 66 3.75 12.74 5.72
CA LEU A 66 3.08 12.03 4.62
C LEU A 66 4.06 11.49 3.57
N VAL A 67 5.09 12.26 3.21
CA VAL A 67 6.13 11.86 2.23
C VAL A 67 6.82 10.56 2.64
N PHE A 68 7.20 10.47 3.92
CA PHE A 68 7.87 9.28 4.48
C PHE A 68 6.89 8.18 4.93
N SER A 69 5.58 8.42 4.87
CA SER A 69 4.57 7.43 5.25
C SER A 69 4.01 6.67 4.04
N TYR A 70 3.47 7.38 3.04
CA TYR A 70 2.82 6.71 1.92
C TYR A 70 2.72 7.56 0.66
N PHE A 71 3.18 7.00 -0.46
CA PHE A 71 3.28 7.69 -1.75
C PHE A 71 1.97 8.34 -2.21
N TYR A 72 0.87 7.60 -2.14
CA TYR A 72 -0.43 8.04 -2.65
C TYR A 72 -1.09 9.11 -1.76
N LEU A 73 -0.70 9.23 -0.49
CA LEU A 73 -1.23 10.29 0.37
C LEU A 73 -0.53 11.63 0.11
N TRP A 74 0.80 11.66 0.03
CA TRP A 74 1.50 12.93 -0.18
C TRP A 74 1.28 13.48 -1.59
N THR A 75 1.21 12.62 -2.61
CA THR A 75 0.89 13.05 -3.98
C THR A 75 -0.54 13.58 -4.10
N ALA A 76 -1.51 12.97 -3.40
CA ALA A 76 -2.85 13.53 -3.28
C ALA A 76 -2.85 14.87 -2.54
N ALA A 77 -2.00 15.03 -1.51
CA ALA A 77 -1.85 16.29 -0.78
C ALA A 77 -1.30 17.40 -1.68
N VAL A 78 -0.35 17.09 -2.58
CA VAL A 78 0.12 18.02 -3.62
C VAL A 78 -1.02 18.39 -4.56
N ALA A 79 -1.73 17.41 -5.11
CA ALA A 79 -2.84 17.65 -6.03
C ALA A 79 -3.93 18.54 -5.39
N TRP A 80 -4.24 18.30 -4.11
CA TRP A 80 -5.16 19.13 -3.35
C TRP A 80 -4.62 20.54 -3.09
N LEU A 81 -3.35 20.68 -2.69
CA LEU A 81 -2.72 21.98 -2.44
C LEU A 81 -2.73 22.85 -3.70
N VAL A 82 -2.38 22.27 -4.85
CA VAL A 82 -2.44 22.95 -6.15
C VAL A 82 -3.88 23.36 -6.46
N SER A 83 -4.84 22.46 -6.27
CA SER A 83 -6.26 22.72 -6.54
C SER A 83 -6.81 23.86 -5.67
N VAL A 84 -6.54 23.85 -4.36
CA VAL A 84 -7.02 24.90 -3.46
C VAL A 84 -6.33 26.22 -3.74
N CYS A 85 -5.02 26.25 -4.01
CA CYS A 85 -4.31 27.48 -4.37
C CYS A 85 -4.82 28.08 -5.68
N ALA A 86 -5.03 27.25 -6.72
CA ALA A 86 -5.56 27.72 -8.01
C ALA A 86 -6.97 28.31 -7.85
N LEU A 87 -7.86 27.62 -7.15
CA LEU A 87 -9.21 28.11 -6.86
C LEU A 87 -9.18 29.38 -6.02
N TRP A 88 -8.28 29.50 -5.04
CA TRP A 88 -8.13 30.71 -4.22
C TRP A 88 -7.64 31.90 -5.02
N LEU A 89 -6.67 31.70 -5.91
CA LEU A 89 -6.16 32.75 -6.79
C LEU A 89 -7.24 33.22 -7.78
N VAL A 90 -8.14 32.34 -8.22
CA VAL A 90 -9.25 32.71 -9.12
C VAL A 90 -10.39 33.38 -8.34
N GLY A 91 -10.89 32.75 -7.28
CA GLY A 91 -12.08 33.18 -6.54
C GLY A 91 -11.82 34.29 -5.52
N ARG A 92 -10.59 34.45 -5.05
CA ARG A 92 -10.17 35.43 -4.03
C ARG A 92 -8.89 36.15 -4.44
N ARG A 93 -8.87 36.68 -5.68
CA ARG A 93 -7.73 37.41 -6.27
C ARG A 93 -7.09 38.45 -5.34
N ALA A 94 -7.88 39.18 -4.55
CA ALA A 94 -7.37 40.19 -3.61
C ALA A 94 -6.44 39.60 -2.53
N GLU A 95 -6.52 38.29 -2.27
CA GLU A 95 -5.75 37.58 -1.25
C GLU A 95 -4.52 36.85 -1.81
N TRP A 96 -4.12 37.09 -3.06
CA TRP A 96 -3.01 36.37 -3.71
C TRP A 96 -1.71 36.38 -2.91
N ARG A 97 -1.37 37.51 -2.25
CA ARG A 97 -0.17 37.62 -1.40
C ARG A 97 -0.21 36.62 -0.25
N ARG A 98 -1.38 36.42 0.35
CA ARG A 98 -1.56 35.44 1.42
C ARG A 98 -1.34 34.02 0.91
N VAL A 99 -1.88 33.70 -0.27
CA VAL A 99 -1.67 32.39 -0.91
C VAL A 99 -0.18 32.13 -1.12
N LEU A 100 0.55 33.12 -1.67
CA LEU A 100 2.01 32.99 -1.86
C LEU A 100 2.78 32.84 -0.56
N ILE A 101 2.41 33.57 0.49
CA ILE A 101 3.06 33.44 1.81
C ILE A 101 2.83 32.03 2.38
N VAL A 102 1.58 31.56 2.40
CA VAL A 102 1.25 30.23 2.93
C VAL A 102 1.97 29.15 2.13
N LEU A 103 1.94 29.22 0.80
CA LEU A 103 2.66 28.29 -0.06
C LEU A 103 4.17 28.36 0.18
N GLY A 104 4.75 29.56 0.27
CA GLY A 104 6.16 29.76 0.54
C GLY A 104 6.61 29.14 1.87
N VAL A 105 5.84 29.36 2.95
CA VAL A 105 6.13 28.76 4.27
C VAL A 105 6.06 27.23 4.19
N VAL A 106 5.00 26.67 3.60
CA VAL A 106 4.86 25.22 3.43
C VAL A 106 6.05 24.65 2.64
N MET A 107 6.42 25.27 1.51
CA MET A 107 7.50 24.79 0.65
C MET A 107 8.87 24.87 1.32
N VAL A 108 9.16 25.93 2.06
CA VAL A 108 10.42 26.06 2.83
C VAL A 108 10.52 24.96 3.88
N THR A 109 9.43 24.65 4.58
CA THR A 109 9.42 23.57 5.58
C THR A 109 9.53 22.18 4.95
N VAL A 110 8.95 21.97 3.77
CA VAL A 110 8.96 20.68 3.06
C VAL A 110 10.29 20.38 2.39
N ALA A 111 11.03 21.40 1.94
CA ALA A 111 12.22 21.24 1.12
C ALA A 111 13.29 20.28 1.69
N PRO A 112 13.69 20.35 2.98
CA PRO A 112 14.68 19.42 3.53
C PRO A 112 14.23 17.96 3.46
N GLY A 113 12.97 17.68 3.80
CA GLY A 113 12.41 16.32 3.75
C GLY A 113 12.35 15.77 2.32
N MET A 114 11.97 16.62 1.36
CA MET A 114 11.94 16.23 -0.06
C MET A 114 13.33 15.96 -0.64
N ILE A 115 14.35 16.73 -0.25
CA ILE A 115 15.74 16.49 -0.69
C ILE A 115 16.18 15.08 -0.27
N VAL A 116 15.94 14.72 0.99
CA VAL A 116 16.27 13.37 1.51
C VAL A 116 15.47 12.30 0.76
N TYR A 117 14.16 12.47 0.64
CA TYR A 117 13.28 11.51 -0.04
C TYR A 117 13.70 11.27 -1.50
N LEU A 118 13.92 12.34 -2.27
CA LEU A 118 14.32 12.25 -3.68
C LEU A 118 15.71 11.62 -3.84
N SER A 119 16.62 11.86 -2.89
CA SER A 119 17.94 11.22 -2.87
C SER A 119 17.85 9.71 -2.64
N LEU A 120 16.93 9.24 -1.80
CA LEU A 120 16.65 7.82 -1.61
C LEU A 120 15.99 7.23 -2.87
N LEU A 121 15.00 7.93 -3.44
CA LEU A 121 14.27 7.48 -4.62
C LEU A 121 15.15 7.38 -5.87
N ALA A 122 16.18 8.24 -5.99
CA ALA A 122 17.16 8.19 -7.06
C ALA A 122 18.07 6.94 -7.01
N LYS A 123 18.16 6.28 -5.85
CA LYS A 123 18.95 5.06 -5.62
C LYS A 123 18.09 3.79 -5.56
N ARG A 124 16.81 3.87 -5.97
CA ARG A 124 15.92 2.70 -5.97
C ARG A 124 16.37 1.65 -6.99
N ALA A 125 16.04 0.38 -6.75
CA ALA A 125 16.33 -0.70 -7.69
C ALA A 125 15.63 -0.47 -9.05
N SER A 126 16.29 -0.85 -10.14
CA SER A 126 15.78 -0.65 -11.51
C SER A 126 14.48 -1.42 -11.79
N THR A 127 14.24 -2.50 -11.05
CA THR A 127 13.07 -3.37 -11.14
C THR A 127 11.84 -2.78 -10.47
N VAL A 128 12.00 -1.73 -9.64
CA VAL A 128 10.88 -1.11 -8.91
C VAL A 128 9.82 -0.56 -9.87
N ASP A 129 10.23 0.03 -10.99
CA ASP A 129 9.29 0.65 -11.92
C ASP A 129 8.38 -0.41 -12.61
N SER A 130 8.93 -1.57 -12.96
CA SER A 130 8.14 -2.69 -13.50
C SER A 130 7.30 -3.37 -12.42
N ALA A 131 7.85 -3.56 -11.22
CA ALA A 131 7.16 -4.17 -10.09
C ALA A 131 6.01 -3.30 -9.55
N GLN A 132 6.14 -1.98 -9.59
CA GLN A 132 5.07 -1.04 -9.23
C GLN A 132 4.06 -0.81 -10.37
N ALA A 133 4.14 -1.58 -11.46
CA ALA A 133 3.21 -1.49 -12.57
C ALA A 133 3.04 -0.05 -13.11
N LEU A 134 4.15 0.68 -13.25
CA LEU A 134 4.17 2.00 -13.88
C LEU A 134 3.85 1.84 -15.38
N VAL A 135 2.74 2.44 -15.83
CA VAL A 135 2.29 2.37 -17.23
C VAL A 135 2.50 3.70 -17.92
N LEU A 136 3.09 3.68 -19.12
CA LEU A 136 3.28 4.85 -19.96
C LEU A 136 2.03 5.08 -20.83
N THR A 137 1.30 6.16 -20.57
CA THR A 137 0.06 6.50 -21.29
C THR A 137 -0.34 7.95 -21.04
N HIS A 138 -1.03 8.57 -22.01
CA HIS A 138 -1.73 9.85 -21.85
C HIS A 138 -3.26 9.69 -21.85
N ARG A 139 -3.77 8.45 -21.93
CA ARG A 139 -5.22 8.21 -22.00
C ARG A 139 -5.86 8.60 -20.66
N PRO A 140 -6.87 9.48 -20.66
CA PRO A 140 -7.59 9.83 -19.44
C PRO A 140 -8.38 8.61 -18.94
N ASP A 141 -8.50 8.52 -17.63
CA ASP A 141 -9.33 7.53 -16.94
C ASP A 141 -10.46 8.32 -16.33
N LEU A 142 -11.53 8.49 -17.12
CA LEU A 142 -12.76 9.15 -16.71
C LEU A 142 -13.77 8.02 -16.52
N PHE A 143 -14.68 8.13 -15.55
CA PHE A 143 -15.75 7.16 -15.23
C PHE A 143 -15.48 6.23 -14.06
N ARG A 144 -14.47 6.47 -13.22
CA ARG A 144 -14.47 5.84 -11.89
C ARG A 144 -15.67 6.36 -11.08
N PRO A 145 -16.28 5.54 -10.20
CA PRO A 145 -17.44 5.97 -9.40
C PRO A 145 -17.18 7.26 -8.61
N SER A 146 -15.99 7.41 -8.03
CA SER A 146 -15.58 8.61 -7.31
C SER A 146 -15.42 9.83 -8.22
N GLU A 147 -14.93 9.67 -9.44
CA GLU A 147 -14.88 10.76 -10.44
C GLU A 147 -16.27 11.23 -10.84
N ILE A 148 -17.19 10.29 -11.11
CA ILE A 148 -18.58 10.60 -11.43
C ILE A 148 -19.20 11.40 -10.28
N ALA A 149 -18.99 10.95 -9.04
CA ALA A 149 -19.51 11.64 -7.87
C ALA A 149 -18.97 13.06 -7.72
N VAL A 150 -17.66 13.28 -7.92
CA VAL A 150 -17.09 14.64 -7.82
C VAL A 150 -17.47 15.54 -9.00
N MET A 151 -17.69 14.99 -10.21
CA MET A 151 -18.23 15.76 -11.33
C MET A 151 -19.63 16.27 -11.02
N ILE A 152 -20.48 15.44 -10.40
CA ILE A 152 -21.81 15.86 -9.92
C ILE A 152 -21.66 16.95 -8.85
N VAL A 153 -20.75 16.80 -7.89
CA VAL A 153 -20.47 17.84 -6.88
C VAL A 153 -20.07 19.17 -7.52
N LEU A 154 -19.13 19.16 -8.47
CA LEU A 154 -18.70 20.38 -9.17
C LEU A 154 -19.87 21.01 -9.94
N ALA A 155 -20.67 20.21 -10.65
CA ALA A 155 -21.85 20.71 -11.35
C ALA A 155 -22.85 21.37 -10.39
N VAL A 156 -23.13 20.76 -9.23
CA VAL A 156 -24.02 21.33 -8.20
C VAL A 156 -23.47 22.65 -7.66
N LEU A 157 -22.17 22.72 -7.34
CA LEU A 157 -21.55 23.95 -6.85
C LEU A 157 -21.59 25.07 -7.89
N ILE A 158 -21.31 24.75 -9.16
CA ILE A 158 -21.37 25.72 -10.27
C ILE A 158 -22.80 26.22 -10.45
N ILE A 159 -23.80 25.34 -10.52
CA ILE A 159 -25.21 25.72 -10.67
C ILE A 159 -25.66 26.58 -9.49
N ALA A 160 -25.32 26.20 -8.26
CA ALA A 160 -25.66 26.96 -7.06
C ALA A 160 -25.01 28.36 -7.05
N ALA A 161 -23.77 28.48 -7.52
CA ALA A 161 -23.07 29.75 -7.66
C ALA A 161 -23.70 30.64 -8.75
N VAL A 162 -24.00 30.07 -9.93
CA VAL A 162 -24.65 30.78 -11.05
C VAL A 162 -26.04 31.28 -10.64
N ARG A 163 -26.80 30.47 -9.90
CA ARG A 163 -28.12 30.85 -9.35
C ARG A 163 -28.04 31.75 -8.11
N ARG A 164 -26.84 32.17 -7.69
CA ARG A 164 -26.59 33.04 -6.53
C ARG A 164 -27.07 32.46 -5.19
N PHE A 165 -27.23 31.14 -5.09
CA PHE A 165 -27.47 30.47 -3.82
C PHE A 165 -26.19 30.35 -2.99
N LEU A 166 -25.04 30.29 -3.66
CA LEU A 166 -23.71 30.27 -3.05
C LEU A 166 -22.84 31.37 -3.65
N THR A 167 -21.94 31.92 -2.85
CA THR A 167 -20.93 32.87 -3.33
C THR A 167 -19.69 32.07 -3.75
N TRP A 168 -19.29 32.15 -5.02
CA TRP A 168 -18.10 31.42 -5.52
C TRP A 168 -16.81 31.76 -4.76
N SER A 169 -16.67 33.01 -4.29
CA SER A 169 -15.51 33.45 -3.50
C SER A 169 -15.56 33.01 -2.02
N ASP A 170 -16.63 32.34 -1.58
CA ASP A 170 -16.72 31.79 -0.22
C ASP A 170 -15.61 30.74 -0.02
N PRO A 171 -14.76 30.87 1.02
CA PRO A 171 -13.70 29.92 1.29
C PRO A 171 -14.20 28.47 1.32
N LEU A 172 -15.39 28.21 1.90
CA LEU A 172 -15.90 26.84 2.03
C LEU A 172 -16.29 26.23 0.69
N VAL A 173 -16.79 27.05 -0.24
CA VAL A 173 -17.08 26.61 -1.62
C VAL A 173 -15.78 26.24 -2.32
N LEU A 174 -14.74 27.07 -2.19
CA LEU A 174 -13.42 26.81 -2.80
C LEU A 174 -12.75 25.57 -2.22
N PHE A 175 -12.83 25.35 -0.90
CA PHE A 175 -12.28 24.15 -0.25
C PHE A 175 -13.05 22.87 -0.65
N THR A 176 -14.37 22.96 -0.76
CA THR A 176 -15.20 21.82 -1.20
C THR A 176 -14.88 21.46 -2.65
N ALA A 177 -14.77 22.47 -3.52
CA ALA A 177 -14.38 22.28 -4.92
C ALA A 177 -12.94 21.75 -5.05
N SER A 178 -12.00 22.16 -4.19
CA SER A 178 -10.63 21.66 -4.25
C SER A 178 -10.52 20.18 -3.93
N LEU A 179 -11.31 19.66 -2.97
CA LEU A 179 -11.39 18.21 -2.70
C LEU A 179 -11.93 17.43 -3.90
N ALA A 180 -12.94 17.97 -4.59
CA ALA A 180 -13.48 17.38 -5.81
C ALA A 180 -12.45 17.36 -6.95
N LEU A 181 -11.72 18.46 -7.15
CA LEU A 181 -10.65 18.55 -8.16
C LEU A 181 -9.48 17.61 -7.86
N THR A 182 -9.13 17.38 -6.59
CA THR A 182 -8.09 16.41 -6.21
C THR A 182 -8.36 15.03 -6.79
N VAL A 183 -9.61 14.56 -6.73
CA VAL A 183 -10.00 13.24 -7.23
C VAL A 183 -9.75 13.14 -8.75
N LEU A 184 -10.17 14.16 -9.50
CA LEU A 184 -9.92 14.22 -10.94
C LEU A 184 -8.42 14.26 -11.25
N ALA A 185 -7.65 15.04 -10.49
CA ALA A 185 -6.22 15.21 -10.69
C ALA A 185 -5.42 13.92 -10.43
N VAL A 186 -5.70 13.20 -9.34
CA VAL A 186 -4.93 11.99 -8.99
C VAL A 186 -5.24 10.80 -9.91
N PHE A 187 -6.50 10.64 -10.35
CA PHE A 187 -6.86 9.58 -11.29
C PHE A 187 -6.45 9.86 -12.74
N ASN A 188 -6.24 11.13 -13.08
CA ASN A 188 -5.81 11.56 -14.41
C ASN A 188 -4.37 12.10 -14.41
N GLN A 189 -3.53 11.70 -13.45
CA GLN A 189 -2.12 12.11 -13.34
C GLN A 189 -1.35 11.92 -14.67
N GLN A 190 -1.66 10.83 -15.37
CA GLN A 190 -1.04 10.42 -16.63
C GLN A 190 -1.28 11.40 -17.78
N VAL A 191 -2.37 12.19 -17.72
CA VAL A 191 -2.65 13.22 -18.74
C VAL A 191 -1.51 14.24 -18.76
N VAL A 192 -0.99 14.60 -17.59
CA VAL A 192 0.09 15.57 -17.42
C VAL A 192 1.47 14.91 -17.47
N THR A 193 1.64 13.76 -16.81
CA THR A 193 2.95 13.13 -16.60
C THR A 193 3.34 12.14 -17.70
N GLY A 194 2.40 11.69 -18.54
CA GLY A 194 2.56 10.55 -19.43
C GLY A 194 2.71 9.21 -18.70
N ARG A 195 2.46 9.18 -17.38
CA ARG A 195 2.72 8.04 -16.50
C ARG A 195 1.54 7.79 -15.56
N SER A 196 1.02 6.57 -15.58
CA SER A 196 0.01 6.10 -14.63
C SER A 196 0.67 5.14 -13.64
N LEU A 197 0.64 5.50 -12.36
CA LEU A 197 1.16 4.67 -11.28
C LEU A 197 0.01 4.25 -10.37
N GLN A 198 -0.37 2.97 -10.49
CA GLN A 198 -1.35 2.24 -9.69
C GLN A 198 -2.53 3.06 -9.13
N PRO A 199 -3.42 3.59 -10.01
CA PRO A 199 -4.53 4.45 -9.60
C PRO A 199 -5.47 3.83 -8.54
N ILE A 200 -5.55 2.50 -8.45
CA ILE A 200 -6.27 1.80 -7.39
C ILE A 200 -5.87 2.25 -5.98
N HIS A 201 -4.61 2.61 -5.73
CA HIS A 201 -4.21 3.05 -4.40
C HIS A 201 -4.79 4.42 -4.05
N TYR A 202 -4.98 5.31 -5.04
CA TYR A 202 -5.78 6.51 -4.80
C TYR A 202 -7.21 6.14 -4.47
N GLU A 203 -7.82 5.21 -5.21
CA GLU A 203 -9.20 4.77 -4.97
C GLU A 203 -9.40 4.21 -3.55
N TRP A 204 -8.55 3.28 -3.14
CA TRP A 204 -8.66 2.63 -1.83
C TRP A 204 -8.29 3.53 -0.66
N PHE A 205 -7.31 4.42 -0.82
CA PHE A 205 -6.74 5.12 0.34
C PHE A 205 -7.11 6.59 0.46
N ILE A 206 -7.53 7.29 -0.61
CA ILE A 206 -7.79 8.73 -0.48
C ILE A 206 -8.86 9.31 -1.41
N GLY A 207 -8.93 8.92 -2.67
CA GLY A 207 -9.85 9.45 -3.68
C GLY A 207 -11.31 9.30 -3.28
N ASN A 208 -11.72 8.12 -2.80
CA ASN A 208 -13.08 7.88 -2.33
C ASN A 208 -13.42 8.76 -1.11
N TYR A 209 -12.46 9.01 -0.22
CA TYR A 209 -12.65 9.86 0.96
C TYR A 209 -12.70 11.35 0.60
N CYS A 210 -11.89 11.82 -0.35
CA CYS A 210 -12.00 13.18 -0.89
C CYS A 210 -13.36 13.39 -1.57
N ALA A 211 -13.83 12.43 -2.36
CA ALA A 211 -15.15 12.47 -2.99
C ALA A 211 -16.27 12.54 -1.94
N LEU A 212 -16.24 11.66 -0.94
CA LEU A 212 -17.21 11.66 0.15
C LEU A 212 -17.20 12.97 0.94
N ALA A 213 -16.02 13.49 1.30
CA ALA A 213 -15.88 14.76 1.98
C ALA A 213 -16.48 15.91 1.14
N ALA A 214 -16.22 15.94 -0.16
CA ALA A 214 -16.79 16.94 -1.07
C ALA A 214 -18.33 16.86 -1.14
N ILE A 215 -18.91 15.64 -1.17
CA ILE A 215 -20.36 15.42 -1.14
C ILE A 215 -20.96 15.94 0.18
N VAL A 216 -20.38 15.54 1.32
CA VAL A 216 -20.86 15.92 2.65
C VAL A 216 -20.79 17.43 2.85
N LEU A 217 -19.69 18.07 2.43
CA LEU A 217 -19.54 19.52 2.51
C LEU A 217 -20.51 20.25 1.56
N THR A 218 -20.73 19.74 0.35
CA THR A 218 -21.74 20.29 -0.57
C THR A 218 -23.13 20.22 0.03
N PHE A 219 -23.49 19.09 0.65
CA PHE A 219 -24.74 18.95 1.38
C PHE A 219 -24.83 19.94 2.56
N GLY A 220 -23.74 20.11 3.32
CA GLY A 220 -23.66 21.08 4.39
C GLY A 220 -23.87 22.52 3.91
N LEU A 221 -23.22 22.92 2.81
CA LEU A 221 -23.40 24.21 2.15
C LEU A 221 -24.86 24.41 1.73
N TRP A 222 -25.47 23.40 1.10
CA TRP A 222 -26.88 23.44 0.73
C TRP A 222 -27.81 23.63 1.92
N ARG A 223 -27.57 22.91 3.04
CA ARG A 223 -28.38 23.04 4.25
C ARG A 223 -28.22 24.41 4.92
N ARG A 224 -27.09 25.09 4.75
CA ARG A 224 -26.93 26.47 5.26
C ARG A 224 -27.79 27.46 4.51
N VAL A 225 -28.00 27.25 3.21
CA VAL A 225 -28.93 28.03 2.39
C VAL A 225 -30.37 27.74 2.86
N GLY A 226 -30.89 28.59 3.75
CA GLY A 226 -32.28 28.55 4.22
C GLY A 226 -32.50 28.10 5.67
N ARG A 227 -31.52 27.49 6.35
CA ARG A 227 -31.67 27.00 7.75
C ARG A 227 -30.59 27.47 8.73
N GLY A 228 -29.61 28.22 8.24
CA GLY A 228 -28.51 28.75 9.05
C GLY A 228 -27.45 27.71 9.46
N PRO A 229 -26.35 28.16 10.06
CA PRO A 229 -25.17 27.32 10.32
C PRO A 229 -25.41 26.25 11.39
N LEU A 230 -26.21 26.53 12.42
CA LEU A 230 -26.42 25.61 13.54
C LEU A 230 -27.14 24.33 13.10
N GLN A 231 -28.21 24.45 12.30
CA GLN A 231 -28.94 23.28 11.81
C GLN A 231 -28.11 22.46 10.83
N ALA A 232 -27.37 23.13 9.93
CA ALA A 232 -26.43 22.46 9.04
C ALA A 232 -25.40 21.65 9.83
N ASN A 233 -24.82 22.21 10.89
CA ASN A 233 -23.85 21.51 11.74
C ASN A 233 -24.46 20.30 12.46
N LYS A 234 -25.72 20.36 12.92
CA LYS A 234 -26.42 19.20 13.49
C LYS A 234 -26.57 18.05 12.49
N HIS A 235 -26.91 18.37 11.24
CA HIS A 235 -26.99 17.35 10.19
C HIS A 235 -25.62 16.77 9.83
N LEU A 236 -24.59 17.61 9.76
CA LEU A 236 -23.22 17.14 9.54
C LEU A 236 -22.72 16.24 10.66
N LEU A 237 -23.07 16.56 11.91
CA LEU A 237 -22.79 15.69 13.06
C LEU A 237 -23.50 14.34 12.94
N ALA A 238 -24.78 14.33 12.55
CA ALA A 238 -25.52 13.09 12.33
C ALA A 238 -24.87 12.23 11.23
N VAL A 239 -24.48 12.85 10.11
CA VAL A 239 -23.75 12.18 9.03
C VAL A 239 -22.42 11.62 9.54
N ALA A 240 -21.67 12.38 10.34
CA ALA A 240 -20.41 11.92 10.92
C ALA A 240 -20.61 10.72 11.86
N VAL A 241 -21.65 10.73 12.71
CA VAL A 241 -21.98 9.59 13.59
C VAL A 241 -22.33 8.35 12.77
N VAL A 242 -23.17 8.47 11.73
CA VAL A 242 -23.51 7.35 10.85
C VAL A 242 -22.27 6.81 10.15
N ALA A 243 -21.39 7.69 9.63
CA ALA A 243 -20.16 7.29 8.99
C ALA A 243 -19.19 6.56 9.95
N LEU A 244 -19.10 7.00 11.20
CA LEU A 244 -18.28 6.33 12.23
C LEU A 244 -18.82 4.93 12.56
N ILE A 245 -20.15 4.79 12.70
CA ILE A 245 -20.78 3.49 12.95
C ILE A 245 -20.53 2.55 11.77
N TRP A 246 -20.78 3.02 10.55
CA TRP A 246 -20.56 2.24 9.34
C TRP A 246 -19.11 1.82 9.16
N GLY A 247 -18.16 2.75 9.34
CA GLY A 247 -16.73 2.45 9.28
C GLY A 247 -16.30 1.44 10.35
N GLY A 248 -16.87 1.53 11.57
CA GLY A 248 -16.64 0.52 12.62
C GLY A 248 -17.11 -0.88 12.22
N LEU A 249 -18.29 -0.98 11.58
CA LEU A 249 -18.83 -2.25 11.08
C LEU A 249 -17.98 -2.84 9.94
N GLU A 250 -17.55 -2.02 8.98
CA GLU A 250 -16.67 -2.46 7.89
C GLU A 250 -15.33 -2.97 8.40
N VAL A 251 -14.69 -2.23 9.32
CA VAL A 251 -13.43 -2.63 9.95
C VAL A 251 -13.60 -3.95 10.71
N TRP A 252 -14.68 -4.09 11.48
CA TRP A 252 -14.97 -5.31 12.22
C TRP A 252 -15.17 -6.52 11.28
N LEU A 253 -15.95 -6.35 10.21
CA LEU A 253 -16.19 -7.40 9.23
C LEU A 253 -14.90 -7.81 8.51
N ALA A 254 -14.13 -6.83 8.02
CA ALA A 254 -12.87 -7.07 7.33
C ALA A 254 -11.84 -7.76 8.25
N ALA A 255 -11.74 -7.33 9.51
CA ALA A 255 -10.87 -7.97 10.50
C ALA A 255 -11.30 -9.42 10.80
N SER A 256 -12.61 -9.66 10.87
CA SER A 256 -13.17 -10.99 11.16
C SER A 256 -12.93 -11.98 10.01
N ILE A 257 -13.11 -11.55 8.75
CA ILE A 257 -12.86 -12.39 7.57
C ILE A 257 -11.36 -12.76 7.47
N ASN A 258 -10.47 -11.83 7.79
CA ASN A 258 -9.02 -12.04 7.70
C ASN A 258 -8.40 -12.59 8.98
N LEU A 259 -9.20 -12.97 9.97
CA LEU A 259 -8.75 -13.34 11.30
C LEU A 259 -7.74 -14.48 11.29
N GLU A 260 -8.02 -15.54 10.52
CA GLU A 260 -7.16 -16.72 10.47
C GLU A 260 -5.81 -16.42 9.80
N VAL A 261 -5.82 -15.68 8.69
CA VAL A 261 -4.59 -15.23 8.03
C VAL A 261 -3.78 -14.33 8.95
N ASN A 262 -4.43 -13.42 9.68
CA ASN A 262 -3.73 -12.57 10.65
C ASN A 262 -3.09 -13.41 11.76
N ARG A 263 -3.77 -14.43 12.29
CA ARG A 263 -3.15 -15.35 13.26
C ARG A 263 -1.94 -16.07 12.71
N GLN A 264 -2.00 -16.54 11.47
CA GLN A 264 -0.84 -17.17 10.82
C GLN A 264 0.34 -16.21 10.67
N VAL A 265 0.07 -14.94 10.38
CA VAL A 265 1.09 -13.87 10.34
C VAL A 265 1.67 -13.59 11.72
N ASP A 266 0.87 -13.62 12.79
CA ASP A 266 1.38 -13.50 14.17
C ASP A 266 2.24 -14.70 14.54
N ASP A 267 1.78 -15.91 14.25
CA ASP A 267 2.47 -17.15 14.58
C ASP A 267 3.83 -17.26 13.87
N ILE A 268 3.92 -16.85 12.59
CA ILE A 268 5.20 -16.89 11.86
C ILE A 268 6.21 -15.87 12.42
N SER A 269 5.76 -14.82 13.11
CA SER A 269 6.69 -13.90 13.79
C SER A 269 7.48 -14.59 14.92
N LEU A 270 6.92 -15.66 15.52
CA LEU A 270 7.66 -16.49 16.49
C LEU A 270 8.78 -17.27 15.82
N VAL A 271 8.56 -17.75 14.60
CA VAL A 271 9.61 -18.37 13.77
C VAL A 271 10.68 -17.33 13.44
N GLY A 272 10.30 -16.11 13.05
CA GLY A 272 11.24 -15.02 12.79
C GLY A 272 12.12 -14.66 14.00
N LYS A 273 11.53 -14.57 15.20
CA LYS A 273 12.28 -14.38 16.45
C LYS A 273 13.25 -15.53 16.71
N ARG A 274 12.83 -16.77 16.46
CA ARG A 274 13.70 -17.94 16.61
C ARG A 274 14.86 -17.90 15.62
N LEU A 275 14.61 -17.59 14.36
CA LEU A 275 15.63 -17.40 13.33
C LEU A 275 16.62 -16.28 13.71
N THR A 276 16.15 -15.19 14.32
CA THR A 276 17.00 -14.13 14.86
C THR A 276 17.92 -14.64 15.97
N GLN A 277 17.42 -15.48 16.90
CA GLN A 277 18.28 -16.11 17.91
C GLN A 277 19.33 -17.04 17.27
N LEU A 278 18.94 -17.80 16.24
CA LEU A 278 19.87 -18.68 15.53
C LEU A 278 20.97 -17.88 14.82
N ALA A 279 20.65 -16.69 14.29
CA ALA A 279 21.56 -15.79 13.62
C ALA A 279 22.78 -15.37 14.47
N GLU A 280 22.62 -15.37 15.80
CA GLU A 280 23.69 -15.08 16.76
C GLU A 280 24.73 -16.21 16.84
N SER A 281 24.32 -17.43 16.51
CA SER A 281 25.11 -18.65 16.69
C SER A 281 25.58 -19.31 15.39
N ASP A 282 24.90 -19.06 14.28
CA ASP A 282 25.18 -19.69 12.97
C ASP A 282 26.06 -18.84 12.04
N GLY A 283 26.49 -17.66 12.49
CA GLY A 283 27.32 -16.74 11.73
C GLY A 283 26.55 -15.83 10.76
N THR A 284 25.20 -15.89 10.70
CA THR A 284 24.38 -15.04 9.82
C THR A 284 24.68 -13.56 10.00
N SER A 285 24.73 -13.07 11.25
CA SER A 285 24.96 -11.65 11.53
C SER A 285 26.35 -11.17 11.08
N GLN A 286 27.35 -12.06 11.18
CA GLN A 286 28.71 -11.79 10.72
C GLN A 286 28.77 -11.78 9.19
N ALA A 287 28.17 -12.78 8.54
CA ALA A 287 28.08 -12.85 7.08
C ALA A 287 27.34 -11.65 6.49
N ALA A 288 26.20 -11.24 7.07
CA ALA A 288 25.44 -10.08 6.63
C ALA A 288 26.27 -8.78 6.69
N SER A 289 27.03 -8.59 7.77
CA SER A 289 27.88 -7.41 7.95
C SER A 289 29.10 -7.39 7.02
N ALA A 290 29.62 -8.57 6.68
CA ALA A 290 30.79 -8.75 5.81
C ALA A 290 30.44 -8.87 4.32
N GLY A 291 29.15 -8.83 3.94
CA GLY A 291 28.69 -9.07 2.57
C GLY A 291 28.88 -10.52 2.10
N GLY A 292 28.96 -11.47 3.03
CA GLY A 292 29.05 -12.90 2.75
C GLY A 292 27.70 -13.55 2.44
N SER A 293 27.73 -14.83 2.08
CA SER A 293 26.51 -15.62 1.85
C SER A 293 25.76 -15.82 3.17
N ILE A 294 24.52 -15.33 3.24
CA ILE A 294 23.64 -15.50 4.40
C ILE A 294 22.74 -16.73 4.23
N PRO A 295 22.41 -17.44 5.31
CA PRO A 295 21.47 -18.56 5.26
C PRO A 295 20.14 -18.20 4.59
N VAL A 296 19.61 -19.15 3.81
CA VAL A 296 18.35 -18.99 3.07
C VAL A 296 17.24 -19.82 3.72
N VAL A 297 16.06 -19.22 3.86
CA VAL A 297 14.85 -19.81 4.41
C VAL A 297 13.86 -20.15 3.29
N LEU A 298 13.49 -21.42 3.17
CA LEU A 298 12.37 -21.88 2.37
C LEU A 298 11.09 -21.84 3.21
N VAL A 299 10.03 -21.20 2.70
CA VAL A 299 8.72 -21.09 3.37
C VAL A 299 7.65 -21.75 2.52
N GLU A 300 6.87 -22.67 3.09
CA GLU A 300 5.81 -23.35 2.34
C GLU A 300 4.67 -22.40 1.91
N ASP A 301 4.17 -21.57 2.83
CA ASP A 301 3.08 -20.65 2.53
C ASP A 301 3.61 -19.35 1.90
N LEU A 302 3.39 -19.22 0.60
CA LEU A 302 3.79 -18.05 -0.19
C LEU A 302 3.22 -16.73 0.35
N ARG A 303 2.08 -16.76 1.05
CA ARG A 303 1.44 -15.57 1.65
C ARG A 303 2.22 -15.05 2.85
N LEU A 304 2.96 -15.92 3.52
CA LEU A 304 3.71 -15.59 4.72
C LEU A 304 5.18 -15.27 4.42
N ALA A 305 5.69 -15.66 3.25
CA ALA A 305 7.09 -15.47 2.87
C ALA A 305 7.53 -14.00 2.92
N ASP A 306 6.68 -13.06 2.51
CA ASP A 306 6.98 -11.61 2.57
C ASP A 306 7.12 -11.06 4.00
N ARG A 307 6.68 -11.81 5.03
CA ARG A 307 6.75 -11.35 6.43
C ARG A 307 8.12 -11.56 7.04
N LEU A 308 8.79 -12.67 6.72
CA LEU A 308 10.03 -13.08 7.37
C LEU A 308 11.17 -12.07 7.25
N PRO A 309 11.41 -11.40 6.09
CA PRO A 309 12.51 -10.43 5.97
C PRO A 309 12.42 -9.24 6.93
N THR A 310 11.26 -9.00 7.54
CA THR A 310 11.08 -7.96 8.56
C THR A 310 11.35 -8.48 9.98
N ASP A 311 11.21 -9.79 10.23
CA ASP A 311 11.37 -10.39 11.57
C ASP A 311 12.66 -11.18 11.76
N ALA A 312 13.38 -11.49 10.68
CA ALA A 312 14.58 -12.33 10.71
C ALA A 312 15.66 -11.81 9.73
N PRO A 313 16.95 -11.92 10.09
CA PRO A 313 18.06 -11.46 9.25
C PRO A 313 18.42 -12.40 8.09
N GLN A 314 17.94 -13.64 8.10
CA GLN A 314 18.18 -14.60 7.03
C GLN A 314 17.48 -14.19 5.73
N ALA A 315 18.06 -14.57 4.58
CA ALA A 315 17.41 -14.40 3.30
C ALA A 315 16.24 -15.38 3.16
N ILE A 316 15.24 -15.00 2.37
CA ILE A 316 14.19 -15.91 1.92
C ILE A 316 14.56 -16.48 0.55
N LEU A 317 14.17 -17.73 0.28
CA LEU A 317 14.38 -18.33 -1.04
C LEU A 317 13.60 -17.55 -2.10
N TRP A 318 12.30 -17.43 -1.88
CA TRP A 318 11.40 -16.67 -2.74
C TRP A 318 10.24 -16.04 -1.97
N ALA A 319 9.80 -14.85 -2.40
CA ALA A 319 8.52 -14.27 -2.03
C ALA A 319 7.94 -13.40 -3.16
N PRO A 320 6.62 -13.17 -3.17
CA PRO A 320 5.93 -12.47 -4.26
C PRO A 320 6.44 -11.06 -4.57
N ARG A 321 7.06 -10.37 -3.59
CA ARG A 321 7.48 -8.96 -3.72
C ARG A 321 9.00 -8.78 -3.82
N MET A 322 9.78 -9.84 -4.10
CA MET A 322 11.24 -9.73 -4.24
C MET A 322 11.70 -8.81 -5.38
N LEU A 323 10.87 -8.61 -6.41
CA LEU A 323 11.11 -7.64 -7.49
C LEU A 323 11.12 -6.18 -7.00
N VAL A 324 10.45 -5.89 -5.89
CA VAL A 324 10.43 -4.55 -5.27
C VAL A 324 11.61 -4.39 -4.31
N PHE A 325 11.82 -5.41 -3.46
CA PHE A 325 12.93 -5.46 -2.51
C PHE A 325 13.32 -6.92 -2.28
N PRO A 326 14.58 -7.33 -2.54
CA PRO A 326 15.76 -6.47 -2.77
C PRO A 326 15.91 -5.94 -4.20
N GLY A 327 14.96 -6.23 -5.11
CA GLY A 327 15.01 -5.75 -6.49
C GLY A 327 15.72 -6.71 -7.44
N ILE A 328 15.46 -8.01 -7.29
CA ILE A 328 15.99 -9.05 -8.18
C ILE A 328 15.38 -8.96 -9.58
N SER A 329 16.07 -9.48 -10.60
CA SER A 329 15.53 -9.51 -11.97
C SER A 329 14.30 -10.42 -12.09
N GLU A 330 13.48 -10.23 -13.13
CA GLU A 330 12.34 -11.12 -13.41
C GLU A 330 12.78 -12.57 -13.67
N GLU A 331 13.95 -12.75 -14.27
CA GLU A 331 14.55 -14.06 -14.51
C GLU A 331 14.94 -14.75 -13.21
N GLU A 332 15.68 -14.05 -12.33
CA GLU A 332 16.07 -14.58 -11.03
C GLU A 332 14.84 -14.84 -10.14
N ASN A 333 13.85 -13.95 -10.17
CA ASN A 333 12.59 -14.14 -9.44
C ASN A 333 11.89 -15.43 -9.87
N ARG A 334 11.83 -15.70 -11.18
CA ARG A 334 11.20 -16.91 -11.70
C ARG A 334 12.03 -18.16 -11.40
N GLU A 335 13.35 -18.09 -11.47
CA GLU A 335 14.24 -19.19 -11.10
C GLU A 335 14.05 -19.57 -9.62
N ARG A 336 14.09 -18.60 -8.70
CA ARG A 336 13.85 -18.81 -7.26
C ARG A 336 12.45 -19.33 -6.97
N PHE A 337 11.44 -18.85 -7.70
CA PHE A 337 10.08 -19.40 -7.59
C PHE A 337 10.06 -20.88 -8.00
N PHE A 338 10.73 -21.25 -9.08
CA PHE A 338 10.81 -22.66 -9.50
C PHE A 338 11.62 -23.53 -8.54
N ASP A 339 12.70 -23.01 -7.93
CA ASP A 339 13.40 -23.68 -6.82
C ASP A 339 12.44 -23.97 -5.67
N GLN A 340 11.65 -22.99 -5.27
CA GLN A 340 10.65 -23.13 -4.20
C GLN A 340 9.63 -24.23 -4.53
N LEU A 341 9.07 -24.22 -5.74
CA LEU A 341 8.11 -25.24 -6.17
C LEU A 341 8.77 -26.63 -6.22
N TYR A 342 9.99 -26.73 -6.73
CA TYR A 342 10.75 -27.99 -6.79
C TYR A 342 10.95 -28.57 -5.39
N TYR A 343 11.49 -27.80 -4.45
CA TYR A 343 11.74 -28.29 -3.09
C TYR A 343 10.45 -28.65 -2.34
N LEU A 344 9.34 -27.93 -2.59
CA LEU A 344 8.02 -28.24 -2.02
C LEU A 344 7.27 -29.38 -2.75
N GLY A 345 7.96 -30.08 -3.66
CA GLY A 345 7.45 -31.27 -4.34
C GLY A 345 6.23 -31.00 -5.22
N TYR A 346 6.24 -29.89 -5.97
CA TYR A 346 5.21 -29.62 -6.96
C TYR A 346 5.38 -30.53 -8.17
N ASP A 347 4.35 -31.33 -8.46
CA ASP A 347 4.17 -32.03 -9.71
C ASP A 347 3.15 -31.31 -10.60
N SER A 348 2.90 -31.83 -11.80
CA SER A 348 1.92 -31.24 -12.72
C SER A 348 0.53 -31.10 -12.09
N ALA A 349 0.11 -32.09 -11.29
CA ALA A 349 -1.21 -32.08 -10.66
C ALA A 349 -1.31 -31.01 -9.56
N LYS A 350 -0.32 -30.89 -8.67
CA LYS A 350 -0.24 -29.87 -7.61
C LYS A 350 -0.11 -28.47 -8.20
N PHE A 351 0.66 -28.31 -9.28
CA PHE A 351 0.79 -27.06 -10.02
C PHE A 351 -0.57 -26.61 -10.59
N ASN A 352 -1.27 -27.51 -11.30
CA ASN A 352 -2.58 -27.20 -11.88
C ASN A 352 -3.63 -26.86 -10.81
N ARG A 353 -3.67 -27.60 -9.69
CA ARG A 353 -4.56 -27.26 -8.56
C ARG A 353 -4.32 -25.85 -8.02
N LYS A 354 -3.07 -25.39 -7.99
CA LYS A 354 -2.75 -24.01 -7.58
C LYS A 354 -3.17 -22.98 -8.62
N LEU A 355 -3.03 -23.28 -9.91
CA LEU A 355 -3.56 -22.42 -10.97
C LEU A 355 -5.08 -22.24 -10.85
N ASP A 356 -5.81 -23.33 -10.58
CA ASP A 356 -7.27 -23.34 -10.42
C ASP A 356 -7.74 -22.53 -9.20
N SER A 357 -6.90 -22.44 -8.16
CA SER A 357 -7.20 -21.64 -6.97
C SER A 357 -7.12 -20.13 -7.19
N LEU A 358 -6.61 -19.69 -8.35
CA LEU A 358 -6.39 -18.28 -8.69
C LEU A 358 -5.57 -17.52 -7.62
N ASP A 359 -4.64 -18.22 -6.96
CA ASP A 359 -3.79 -17.65 -5.92
C ASP A 359 -2.85 -16.60 -6.53
N TRP A 360 -3.13 -15.34 -6.21
CA TRP A 360 -2.39 -14.20 -6.74
C TRP A 360 -0.88 -14.30 -6.49
N ASN A 361 -0.45 -14.85 -5.35
CA ASN A 361 0.99 -15.00 -5.04
C ASN A 361 1.64 -16.02 -5.95
N PHE A 362 0.93 -17.09 -6.29
CA PHE A 362 1.41 -18.10 -7.24
C PHE A 362 1.57 -17.49 -8.64
N TYR A 363 0.60 -16.70 -9.10
CA TYR A 363 0.68 -16.00 -10.39
C TYR A 363 1.81 -14.96 -10.42
N ALA A 364 2.11 -14.30 -9.30
CA ALA A 364 3.21 -13.34 -9.20
C ALA A 364 4.60 -13.97 -9.42
N GLY A 365 4.76 -15.28 -9.18
CA GLY A 365 5.99 -16.00 -9.52
C GLY A 365 6.16 -16.31 -11.01
N MET A 366 5.07 -16.29 -11.79
CA MET A 366 5.05 -16.70 -13.19
C MET A 366 4.93 -15.54 -14.17
N PHE A 367 4.20 -14.49 -13.80
CA PHE A 367 3.83 -13.40 -14.68
C PHE A 367 4.20 -12.03 -14.10
N PRO A 368 4.53 -11.05 -14.96
CA PRO A 368 4.82 -9.70 -14.51
C PRO A 368 3.66 -9.07 -13.74
N TYR A 369 3.99 -8.30 -12.70
CA TYR A 369 3.03 -7.71 -11.75
C TYR A 369 1.92 -6.90 -12.44
N TYR A 370 2.28 -6.14 -13.47
CA TYR A 370 1.35 -5.29 -14.21
C TYR A 370 0.29 -6.08 -15.01
N ARG A 371 0.45 -7.39 -15.20
CA ARG A 371 -0.54 -8.25 -15.87
C ARG A 371 -1.45 -9.01 -14.92
N LEU A 372 -1.13 -9.04 -13.63
CA LEU A 372 -1.85 -9.82 -12.61
C LEU A 372 -3.24 -9.24 -12.30
N SER A 373 -3.41 -7.92 -12.46
CA SER A 373 -4.69 -7.27 -12.22
C SER A 373 -4.83 -6.03 -13.07
N ARG A 374 -5.89 -6.01 -13.88
CA ARG A 374 -6.31 -4.82 -14.64
C ARG A 374 -6.55 -3.62 -13.72
N VAL A 375 -6.96 -3.85 -12.49
CA VAL A 375 -7.24 -2.78 -11.54
C VAL A 375 -5.96 -2.14 -11.01
N VAL A 376 -4.85 -2.88 -10.97
CA VAL A 376 -3.55 -2.38 -10.50
C VAL A 376 -2.84 -1.55 -11.58
N SER A 377 -2.82 -1.99 -12.83
CA SER A 377 -2.04 -1.33 -13.89
C SER A 377 -2.89 -0.55 -14.90
N GLY A 378 -4.20 -0.78 -14.95
CA GLY A 378 -5.05 -0.31 -16.06
C GLY A 378 -4.76 -1.00 -17.40
N HIS A 379 -3.77 -1.91 -17.45
CA HIS A 379 -3.34 -2.59 -18.67
C HIS A 379 -4.37 -3.66 -19.07
N SER A 380 -4.68 -3.74 -20.36
CA SER A 380 -5.73 -4.60 -20.89
C SER A 380 -5.25 -5.95 -21.43
N THR A 381 -3.98 -6.32 -21.25
CA THR A 381 -3.43 -7.57 -21.80
C THR A 381 -3.65 -8.70 -20.81
N PRO A 382 -4.68 -9.56 -20.99
CA PRO A 382 -4.93 -10.67 -20.08
C PRO A 382 -3.79 -11.68 -20.15
N ILE A 383 -3.68 -12.52 -19.13
CA ILE A 383 -2.84 -13.73 -19.18
C ILE A 383 -3.63 -14.77 -19.96
N TYR A 384 -3.09 -15.25 -21.07
CA TYR A 384 -3.79 -16.21 -21.93
C TYR A 384 -3.52 -17.67 -21.51
N PRO A 385 -4.48 -18.59 -21.77
CA PRO A 385 -4.32 -20.00 -21.41
C PRO A 385 -3.06 -20.68 -21.99
N GLU A 386 -2.62 -20.29 -23.18
CA GLU A 386 -1.39 -20.77 -23.79
C GLU A 386 -0.14 -20.35 -23.02
N GLU A 387 -0.11 -19.14 -22.47
CA GLU A 387 1.01 -18.67 -21.64
C GLU A 387 1.07 -19.45 -20.33
N ILE A 388 -0.09 -19.76 -19.74
CA ILE A 388 -0.17 -20.63 -18.55
C ILE A 388 0.39 -22.01 -18.88
N ARG A 389 -0.04 -22.63 -19.99
CA ARG A 389 0.50 -23.93 -20.43
C ARG A 389 2.01 -23.86 -20.67
N GLU A 390 2.49 -22.76 -21.24
CA GLU A 390 3.92 -22.56 -21.46
C GLU A 390 4.69 -22.43 -20.14
N GLN A 391 4.19 -21.68 -19.16
CA GLN A 391 4.82 -21.58 -17.84
C GLN A 391 4.79 -22.92 -17.09
N THR A 392 3.69 -23.68 -17.17
CA THR A 392 3.62 -25.04 -16.61
C THR A 392 4.66 -25.94 -17.26
N LYS A 393 4.77 -25.95 -18.60
CA LYS A 393 5.78 -26.73 -19.31
C LYS A 393 7.19 -26.34 -18.87
N ARG A 394 7.50 -25.04 -18.84
CA ARG A 394 8.80 -24.53 -18.39
C ARG A 394 9.16 -24.99 -16.98
N TYR A 395 8.20 -24.98 -16.05
CA TYR A 395 8.43 -25.50 -14.70
C TYR A 395 8.69 -27.02 -14.70
N LEU A 396 7.93 -27.80 -15.47
CA LEU A 396 8.15 -29.25 -15.53
C LEU A 396 9.50 -29.61 -16.14
N ASP A 397 9.90 -28.91 -17.22
CA ASP A 397 11.23 -29.05 -17.84
C ASP A 397 12.35 -28.64 -16.85
N TYR A 398 12.11 -27.56 -16.08
CA TYR A 398 13.01 -27.11 -15.00
C TYR A 398 13.18 -28.19 -13.92
N SER A 399 12.07 -28.72 -13.42
CA SER A 399 12.05 -29.76 -12.37
C SER A 399 12.74 -31.04 -12.83
N ALA A 400 12.54 -31.46 -14.08
CA ALA A 400 13.16 -32.65 -14.65
C ALA A 400 14.68 -32.50 -14.87
N SER A 401 15.16 -31.27 -15.07
CA SER A 401 16.58 -30.95 -15.30
C SER A 401 17.29 -30.38 -14.07
N PHE A 402 16.69 -30.50 -12.87
CA PHE A 402 17.25 -29.96 -11.64
C PHE A 402 18.53 -30.72 -11.22
N THR A 403 19.61 -29.99 -10.89
CA THR A 403 20.94 -30.56 -10.59
C THR A 403 21.44 -30.17 -9.20
N GLY A 404 22.49 -30.85 -8.73
CA GLY A 404 23.17 -30.50 -7.49
C GLY A 404 23.83 -29.11 -7.52
N GLU A 405 24.35 -28.68 -8.68
CA GLU A 405 24.89 -27.33 -8.87
C GLU A 405 23.81 -26.24 -8.63
N ARG A 406 22.58 -26.48 -9.10
CA ARG A 406 21.44 -25.60 -8.79
C ARG A 406 21.11 -25.61 -7.30
N ALA A 407 21.15 -26.79 -6.67
CA ALA A 407 20.94 -26.90 -5.23
C ALA A 407 21.98 -26.10 -4.43
N GLU A 408 23.24 -26.08 -4.88
CA GLU A 408 24.32 -25.32 -4.25
C GLU A 408 24.20 -23.80 -4.47
N LYS A 409 23.77 -23.36 -5.66
CA LYS A 409 23.57 -21.94 -5.99
C LYS A 409 22.56 -21.26 -5.06
N SER A 410 21.41 -21.90 -4.82
CA SER A 410 20.35 -21.43 -3.93
C SER A 410 20.35 -22.22 -2.62
N ARG A 411 21.48 -22.25 -1.93
CA ARG A 411 21.68 -23.10 -0.75
C ARG A 411 20.68 -22.78 0.37
N VAL A 412 19.72 -23.68 0.57
CA VAL A 412 18.74 -23.61 1.65
C VAL A 412 19.42 -24.03 2.95
N SER A 413 19.18 -23.27 4.03
CA SER A 413 19.67 -23.57 5.37
C SER A 413 18.55 -23.85 6.36
N TYR A 414 17.37 -23.30 6.10
CA TYR A 414 16.20 -23.45 6.95
C TYR A 414 14.95 -23.72 6.11
N LEU A 415 14.04 -24.52 6.66
CA LEU A 415 12.73 -24.79 6.07
C LEU A 415 11.64 -24.54 7.11
N VAL A 416 10.61 -23.78 6.73
CA VAL A 416 9.44 -23.48 7.55
C VAL A 416 8.21 -24.11 6.91
N LEU A 417 7.62 -25.08 7.61
CA LEU A 417 6.40 -25.77 7.21
C LEU A 417 5.28 -25.52 8.20
N SER A 418 4.04 -25.62 7.73
CA SER A 418 2.90 -25.65 8.64
C SER A 418 2.92 -26.95 9.45
N ALA A 419 2.71 -26.86 10.77
CA ALA A 419 2.67 -28.04 11.65
C ALA A 419 1.49 -28.98 11.37
N SER A 420 0.49 -28.54 10.60
CA SER A 420 -0.66 -29.35 10.19
C SER A 420 -0.47 -30.03 8.83
N THR A 421 0.60 -29.71 8.09
CA THR A 421 0.83 -30.24 6.75
C THR A 421 1.88 -31.32 6.78
N GLU A 422 1.58 -32.48 6.18
CA GLU A 422 2.57 -33.54 6.02
C GLU A 422 3.64 -33.09 5.00
N PRO A 423 4.92 -33.02 5.39
CA PRO A 423 5.95 -32.54 4.49
C PRO A 423 6.18 -33.49 3.31
N ASN A 424 6.38 -32.95 2.11
CA ASN A 424 6.87 -33.73 0.98
C ASN A 424 8.39 -33.60 0.88
N TRP A 425 9.11 -34.61 1.37
CA TRP A 425 10.57 -34.64 1.39
C TRP A 425 11.24 -35.07 0.08
N THR A 426 10.46 -35.58 -0.88
CA THR A 426 10.97 -36.30 -2.08
C THR A 426 12.08 -35.59 -2.84
N ASN A 427 11.97 -34.26 -2.97
CA ASN A 427 12.95 -33.46 -3.72
C ASN A 427 14.00 -32.80 -2.82
N LEU A 428 13.64 -32.45 -1.59
CA LEU A 428 14.56 -31.87 -0.63
C LEU A 428 15.63 -32.88 -0.21
N ASP A 429 15.21 -34.12 0.11
CA ASP A 429 16.09 -35.20 0.57
C ASP A 429 17.03 -35.72 -0.51
N ARG A 430 16.85 -35.35 -1.78
CA ARG A 430 17.84 -35.66 -2.82
C ARG A 430 19.14 -34.90 -2.59
N TRP A 431 19.03 -33.68 -2.09
CA TRP A 431 20.14 -32.73 -2.01
C TRP A 431 20.51 -32.34 -0.59
N TYR A 432 19.58 -32.43 0.35
CA TYR A 432 19.77 -31.98 1.72
C TYR A 432 19.54 -33.11 2.72
N VAL A 433 20.17 -33.00 3.88
CA VAL A 433 19.76 -33.67 5.11
C VAL A 433 19.09 -32.65 6.02
N HIS A 434 18.10 -33.08 6.80
CA HIS A 434 17.39 -32.22 7.74
C HIS A 434 17.46 -32.79 9.16
N ASP A 435 17.25 -31.94 10.16
CA ASP A 435 17.07 -32.36 11.54
C ASP A 435 15.63 -32.85 11.82
N GLU A 436 15.32 -33.15 13.08
CA GLU A 436 13.98 -33.60 13.49
C GLU A 436 12.91 -32.48 13.42
N GLY A 437 13.33 -31.22 13.23
CA GLY A 437 12.49 -30.05 13.26
C GLY A 437 12.17 -29.55 14.67
N GLU A 438 12.11 -28.22 14.82
CA GLU A 438 11.70 -27.53 16.03
C GLU A 438 10.26 -27.00 15.86
N ARG A 439 9.31 -27.48 16.67
CA ARG A 439 7.93 -26.97 16.62
C ARG A 439 7.84 -25.60 17.30
N ILE A 440 7.33 -24.61 16.56
CA ILE A 440 7.18 -23.22 17.00
C ILE A 440 5.76 -22.77 16.69
N GLY A 441 4.87 -22.88 17.69
CA GLY A 441 3.44 -22.58 17.52
C GLY A 441 2.80 -23.46 16.44
N SER A 442 2.25 -22.80 15.42
CA SER A 442 1.58 -23.44 14.26
C SER A 442 2.54 -23.89 13.15
N PHE A 443 3.85 -23.73 13.34
CA PHE A 443 4.88 -24.07 12.35
C PHE A 443 5.92 -25.04 12.90
N VAL A 444 6.67 -25.66 12.00
CA VAL A 444 7.89 -26.41 12.31
C VAL A 444 9.04 -25.81 11.53
N LEU A 445 10.12 -25.49 12.23
CA LEU A 445 11.37 -24.98 11.66
C LEU A 445 12.38 -26.11 11.60
N TYR A 446 12.80 -26.49 10.40
CA TYR A 446 13.85 -27.48 10.17
C TYR A 446 15.17 -26.78 9.84
N ARG A 447 16.27 -27.31 10.34
CA ARG A 447 17.60 -27.01 9.81
C ARG A 447 17.92 -27.99 8.71
N VAL A 448 18.37 -27.47 7.57
CA VAL A 448 18.77 -28.29 6.43
C VAL A 448 20.23 -28.03 6.08
N LYS A 449 20.91 -29.08 5.63
CA LYS A 449 22.31 -29.00 5.20
C LYS A 449 22.48 -29.74 3.89
N LEU A 450 23.09 -29.09 2.91
CA LEU A 450 23.44 -29.71 1.63
C LEU A 450 24.29 -30.96 1.89
N LYS A 451 23.95 -32.06 1.21
CA LYS A 451 24.74 -33.30 1.20
C LYS A 451 26.08 -33.02 0.55
N ASN A 452 27.14 -33.53 1.16
CA ASN A 452 28.49 -33.47 0.59
C ASN A 452 28.65 -34.46 -0.56
#